data_AF-G5GPD2-F1
#
_entry.id   AF-G5GPD2-F1
#
_cell.length_a   1.000
_cell.length_b   1.000
_cell.length_c   1.000
_cell.angle_alpha   90.00
_cell.angle_beta   90.00
_cell.angle_gamma   90.00
#
_symmetry.space_group_name_H-M   'P 1'
#
loop_
_entity.id
_entity.type
_entity.pdbx_description
1 polymer ?
#
loop_
_entity_poly.entity_id
_entity_poly.type
_entity_poly.pdbx_seq_one_letter_code
_entity_poly.pdbx_strand_id
1 'polypeptide(L)'
;MGFHYRWFDRDQEKVDEMGIPLTRAQIDAREHAKEPERIFSRGEQTGIVLSSLIFAYGWTEGDLPLIFFCLSFLIFELRKIVARYSRTYGKSIANAMQGFSIALILGALTLVLTT
;
A
#
# COMPACT_ATOMS: atom_id res chain seq x y z
N MET A 1 14.78 19.63 19.35
CA MET A 1 13.44 19.10 19.05
C MET A 1 12.40 20.14 19.47
N GLY A 2 11.72 20.78 18.52
CA GLY A 2 10.62 21.71 18.82
C GLY A 2 9.29 20.97 18.71
N PHE A 3 8.48 20.98 19.77
CA PHE A 3 7.11 20.46 19.72
C PHE A 3 6.23 21.47 18.95
N HIS A 4 5.92 21.17 17.69
CA HIS A 4 4.95 21.93 16.90
C HIS A 4 3.53 21.60 17.34
N TYR A 5 2.97 22.40 18.25
CA TYR A 5 1.58 22.27 18.66
C TYR A 5 0.65 22.91 17.62
N ARG A 6 -0.15 22.07 16.95
CA ARG A 6 -1.16 22.40 15.91
C ARG A 6 -2.21 23.43 16.36
N TRP A 7 -2.29 23.71 17.65
CA TRP A 7 -3.22 24.68 18.24
C TRP A 7 -2.74 26.13 18.12
N PHE A 8 -1.43 26.36 17.97
CA PHE A 8 -0.82 27.70 17.93
C PHE A 8 -0.51 28.23 16.52
N ASP A 9 -0.79 27.46 15.46
CA ASP A 9 -0.60 27.89 14.08
C ASP A 9 -1.80 28.75 13.61
N ARG A 10 -2.03 29.85 14.35
CA ARG A 10 -3.24 30.69 14.26
C ARG A 10 -3.14 31.84 13.24
N ASP A 11 -2.01 31.99 12.56
CA ASP A 11 -1.69 33.21 11.80
C ASP A 11 -1.53 33.00 10.28
N GLN A 12 -2.00 31.87 9.75
CA GLN A 12 -2.30 31.77 8.32
C GLN A 12 -3.82 31.91 8.18
N GLU A 13 -4.31 33.14 8.30
CA GLU A 13 -5.66 33.52 7.90
C GLU A 13 -5.77 33.24 6.40
N LYS A 14 -6.12 31.99 6.05
CA LYS A 14 -6.34 31.56 4.68
C LYS A 14 -7.57 32.30 4.20
N VAL A 15 -7.32 33.39 3.49
CA VAL A 15 -8.34 34.21 2.84
C VAL A 15 -8.67 33.58 1.49
N ASP A 16 -9.94 33.60 1.10
CA ASP A 16 -10.33 33.13 -0.23
C ASP A 16 -9.92 34.16 -1.30
N GLU A 17 -10.00 33.80 -2.59
CA GLU A 17 -9.65 34.71 -3.70
C GLU A 17 -10.40 36.06 -3.66
N MET A 18 -11.53 36.11 -2.95
CA MET A 18 -12.39 37.27 -2.77
C MET A 18 -12.10 38.08 -1.48
N GLY A 19 -11.05 37.75 -0.72
CA GLY A 19 -10.68 38.50 0.49
C GLY A 19 -11.52 38.17 1.74
N ILE A 20 -12.32 37.11 1.70
CA ILE A 20 -13.14 36.66 2.83
C ILE A 20 -12.38 35.59 3.65
N PRO A 21 -12.30 35.70 4.99
CA PRO A 21 -11.63 34.68 5.80
C PRO A 21 -12.36 33.35 5.69
N LEU A 22 -11.64 32.27 5.33
CA LEU A 22 -12.25 30.94 5.26
C LEU A 22 -12.70 30.51 6.65
N THR A 23 -13.95 30.04 6.74
CA THR A 23 -14.45 29.41 7.96
C THR A 23 -13.72 28.10 8.23
N ARG A 24 -13.59 27.72 9.50
CA ARG A 24 -12.90 26.47 9.91
C ARG A 24 -13.40 25.24 9.15
N ALA A 25 -14.70 25.16 8.88
CA ALA A 25 -15.31 24.07 8.11
C ALA A 25 -14.83 24.03 6.64
N GLN A 26 -14.55 25.19 6.03
CA GLN A 26 -14.04 25.28 4.66
C GLN A 26 -12.55 24.97 4.58
N ILE A 27 -11.78 25.30 5.62
CA ILE A 27 -10.37 24.92 5.74
C ILE A 27 -10.26 23.40 5.84
N ASP A 28 -11.07 22.79 6.72
CA ASP A 28 -11.10 21.33 6.93
C ASP A 28 -11.58 20.60 5.67
N ALA A 29 -12.57 21.15 4.95
CA ALA A 29 -13.02 20.61 3.67
C ALA A 29 -11.94 20.71 2.57
N ARG A 30 -11.14 21.79 2.53
CA ARG A 30 -10.02 21.92 1.57
C ARG A 30 -8.84 21.02 1.93
N GLU A 31 -8.59 20.79 3.21
CA GLU A 31 -7.54 19.88 3.71
C GLU A 31 -7.92 18.42 3.42
N HIS A 32 -9.18 18.05 3.66
CA HIS A 32 -9.72 16.74 3.27
C HIS A 32 -9.88 16.54 1.76
N ALA A 33 -9.98 17.61 0.97
CA ALA A 33 -10.03 17.53 -0.49
C ALA A 33 -8.64 17.28 -1.13
N LYS A 34 -7.56 17.41 -0.37
CA LYS A 34 -6.18 17.30 -0.86
C LYS A 34 -5.46 16.13 -0.20
N GLU A 35 -5.77 14.93 -0.66
CA GLU A 35 -4.77 13.98 -1.18
C GLU A 35 -5.50 12.71 -1.64
N PRO A 36 -5.36 12.28 -2.90
CA PRO A 36 -5.82 10.95 -3.28
C PRO A 36 -4.99 9.95 -2.45
N GLU A 37 -5.63 9.23 -1.51
CA GLU A 37 -4.99 8.12 -0.79
C GLU A 37 -4.37 7.17 -1.82
N ARG A 38 -3.05 7.21 -1.99
CA ARG A 38 -2.35 6.33 -2.92
C ARG A 38 -2.55 4.89 -2.41
N ILE A 39 -3.02 3.96 -3.27
CA ILE A 39 -3.19 2.54 -2.89
C ILE A 39 -1.87 1.95 -2.38
N PHE A 40 -0.77 2.36 -3.01
CA PHE A 40 0.57 1.84 -2.76
C PHE A 40 1.54 2.98 -2.46
N SER A 41 2.41 2.79 -1.47
CA SER A 41 3.57 3.66 -1.27
C SER A 41 4.58 3.50 -2.40
N ARG A 42 5.46 4.49 -2.59
CA ARG A 42 6.54 4.45 -3.59
C ARG A 42 7.44 3.22 -3.40
N GLY A 43 7.71 2.84 -2.13
CA GLY A 43 8.50 1.65 -1.79
C GLY A 43 7.80 0.33 -2.17
N GLU A 44 6.48 0.25 -2.02
CA GLU A 44 5.71 -0.92 -2.45
C GLU A 44 5.70 -1.06 -3.97
N GLN A 45 5.56 0.05 -4.69
CA GLN A 45 5.62 0.03 -6.15
C GLN A 45 6.97 -0.49 -6.66
N THR A 46 8.08 -0.03 -6.06
CA THR A 46 9.40 -0.57 -6.40
C THR A 46 9.53 -2.04 -6.03
N GLY A 47 8.94 -2.47 -4.91
CA GLY A 47 8.92 -3.87 -4.49
C GLY A 47 8.13 -4.76 -5.47
N ILE A 48 6.99 -4.30 -5.97
CA ILE A 48 6.18 -5.02 -6.97
C ILE A 48 6.94 -5.14 -8.28
N VAL A 49 7.56 -4.05 -8.76
CA VAL A 49 8.35 -4.08 -10.00
C VAL A 49 9.54 -5.02 -9.86
N LEU A 50 10.30 -4.91 -8.76
CA LEU A 50 11.48 -5.72 -8.52
C LEU A 50 11.12 -7.21 -8.36
N SER A 51 10.10 -7.52 -7.56
CA SER A 51 9.63 -8.92 -7.41
C SER A 51 9.11 -9.51 -8.71
N SER A 52 8.47 -8.71 -9.58
CA SER A 52 8.04 -9.16 -10.90
C SER A 52 9.23 -9.51 -11.82
N LEU A 53 10.30 -8.71 -11.75
CA LEU A 53 11.53 -8.98 -12.50
C LEU A 53 12.24 -10.23 -11.99
N ILE A 54 12.38 -10.36 -10.66
CA ILE A 54 12.99 -11.54 -10.03
C ILE A 54 12.16 -12.79 -10.31
N PHE A 55 10.82 -12.68 -10.32
CA PHE A 55 9.95 -13.78 -10.71
C PHE A 55 10.20 -14.25 -12.13
N ALA A 56 10.28 -13.32 -13.10
CA ALA A 56 10.57 -13.66 -14.49
C ALA A 56 11.93 -14.35 -14.63
N TYR A 57 12.93 -13.88 -13.89
CA TYR A 57 14.24 -14.52 -13.83
C TYR A 57 14.20 -15.92 -13.19
N GLY A 58 13.57 -16.07 -12.03
CA GLY A 58 13.40 -17.35 -11.36
C GLY A 58 12.64 -18.36 -12.23
N TRP A 59 11.68 -17.89 -13.01
CA TRP A 59 10.99 -18.72 -14.01
C TRP A 59 11.92 -19.22 -15.11
N THR A 60 12.85 -18.41 -15.59
CA THR A 60 13.83 -18.83 -16.60
C THR A 60 14.88 -19.78 -16.05
N GLU A 61 15.29 -19.61 -14.79
CA GLU A 61 16.28 -20.46 -14.12
C GLU A 61 15.67 -21.76 -13.58
N GLY A 62 14.35 -21.82 -13.41
CA GLY A 62 13.63 -22.95 -12.81
C GLY A 62 13.73 -23.01 -11.28
N ASP A 63 14.10 -21.91 -10.63
CA ASP A 63 14.23 -21.81 -9.17
C ASP A 63 12.85 -21.73 -8.51
N LEU A 64 12.29 -22.90 -8.20
CA LEU A 64 11.00 -23.04 -7.54
C LEU A 64 10.90 -22.25 -6.23
N PRO A 65 11.84 -22.37 -5.25
CA PRO A 65 11.79 -21.56 -4.04
C PRO A 65 11.67 -20.06 -4.30
N LEU A 66 12.44 -19.52 -5.24
CA LEU A 66 12.42 -18.09 -5.58
C LEU A 66 11.09 -17.68 -6.24
N ILE A 67 10.54 -18.52 -7.10
CA ILE A 67 9.22 -18.34 -7.73
C ILE A 67 8.12 -18.28 -6.67
N PHE A 68 8.11 -19.24 -5.74
CA PHE A 68 7.11 -19.30 -4.65
C PHE A 68 7.21 -18.08 -3.73
N PHE A 69 8.43 -17.62 -3.42
CA PHE A 69 8.65 -16.42 -2.64
C PHE A 69 8.11 -15.16 -3.34
N CYS A 70 8.40 -15.00 -4.64
CA CYS A 70 7.91 -13.84 -5.40
C CYS A 70 6.38 -13.86 -5.54
N LEU A 71 5.77 -15.02 -5.79
CA LEU A 71 4.32 -15.16 -5.85
C LEU A 71 3.64 -14.79 -4.54
N SER A 72 4.22 -15.19 -3.40
CA SER A 72 3.71 -14.79 -2.10
C SER A 72 3.61 -13.27 -1.97
N PHE A 73 4.71 -12.57 -2.27
CA PHE A 73 4.78 -11.12 -2.17
C PHE A 73 3.79 -10.44 -3.11
N LEU A 74 3.74 -10.86 -4.37
CA LEU A 74 2.82 -10.29 -5.37
C LEU A 74 1.34 -10.48 -4.96
N ILE A 75 0.98 -11.64 -4.42
CA ILE A 75 -0.39 -11.89 -3.95
C ILE A 75 -0.71 -11.08 -2.70
N PHE A 76 0.26 -10.91 -1.80
CA PHE A 76 0.09 -10.06 -0.62
C PHE A 76 -0.17 -8.59 -1.02
N GLU A 77 0.52 -8.09 -2.04
CA GLU A 77 0.31 -6.73 -2.56
C GLU A 77 -1.02 -6.60 -3.33
N LEU A 78 -1.39 -7.62 -4.11
CA LEU A 78 -2.67 -7.67 -4.84
C LEU A 78 -3.88 -7.58 -3.89
N ARG A 79 -3.73 -8.01 -2.62
CA ARG A 79 -4.73 -7.83 -1.55
C ARG A 79 -5.24 -6.39 -1.45
N LYS A 80 -4.34 -5.41 -1.55
CA LYS A 80 -4.67 -3.99 -1.37
C LYS A 80 -5.58 -3.48 -2.48
N ILE A 81 -5.37 -3.98 -3.71
CA ILE A 81 -6.23 -3.70 -4.87
C ILE A 81 -7.62 -4.32 -4.65
N VAL A 82 -7.68 -5.59 -4.26
CA VAL A 82 -8.94 -6.30 -4.05
C VAL A 82 -9.77 -5.68 -2.92
N ALA A 83 -9.12 -5.29 -1.83
CA ALA A 83 -9.77 -4.61 -0.70
C ALA A 83 -10.41 -3.27 -1.11
N ARG A 84 -9.79 -2.54 -2.04
CA ARG A 84 -10.32 -1.24 -2.52
C ARG A 84 -11.39 -1.38 -3.60
N TYR A 85 -11.28 -2.37 -4.49
CA TYR A 85 -12.20 -2.50 -5.64
C TYR A 85 -13.49 -3.26 -5.32
N SER A 86 -13.49 -4.17 -4.35
CA SER A 86 -14.67 -4.98 -4.02
C SER A 86 -15.40 -4.46 -2.79
N ARG A 87 -16.48 -3.69 -3.01
CA ARG A 87 -17.28 -3.06 -1.94
C ARG A 87 -17.94 -4.06 -0.96
N THR A 88 -18.34 -5.24 -1.45
CA THR A 88 -19.16 -6.19 -0.65
C THR A 88 -18.35 -7.35 -0.08
N TYR A 89 -17.38 -7.87 -0.85
CA TYR A 89 -16.60 -9.07 -0.47
C TYR A 89 -15.08 -8.80 -0.38
N GLY A 90 -14.63 -7.56 -0.62
CA GLY A 90 -13.21 -7.24 -0.72
C GLY A 90 -12.42 -7.57 0.54
N LYS A 91 -13.00 -7.40 1.72
CA LYS A 91 -12.33 -7.71 2.99
C LYS A 91 -12.11 -9.21 3.19
N SER A 92 -13.09 -10.04 2.84
CA SER A 92 -12.99 -11.50 2.99
C SER A 92 -12.00 -12.09 1.99
N ILE A 93 -12.06 -11.65 0.73
CA ILE A 93 -11.12 -12.09 -0.32
C ILE A 93 -9.71 -11.61 0.03
N ALA A 94 -9.57 -10.38 0.51
CA ALA A 94 -8.29 -9.86 0.96
C ALA A 94 -7.67 -10.72 2.07
N ASN A 95 -8.46 -11.13 3.05
CA ASN A 95 -7.98 -11.98 4.15
C ASN A 95 -7.55 -13.38 3.65
N ALA A 96 -8.30 -13.95 2.71
CA ALA A 96 -7.93 -15.22 2.06
C ALA A 96 -6.61 -15.09 1.30
N MET A 97 -6.40 -13.99 0.55
CA MET A 97 -5.15 -13.72 -0.16
C MET A 97 -3.97 -13.55 0.79
N GLN A 98 -4.18 -12.92 1.95
CA GLN A 98 -3.16 -12.84 2.99
C GLN A 98 -2.79 -14.23 3.52
N GLY A 99 -3.78 -15.07 3.82
CA GLY A 99 -3.53 -16.45 4.24
C GLY A 99 -2.77 -17.25 3.19
N PHE A 100 -3.15 -17.11 1.92
CA PHE A 100 -2.47 -17.75 0.80
C PHE A 100 -1.02 -17.27 0.64
N SER A 101 -0.75 -15.97 0.77
CA SER A 101 0.63 -15.45 0.73
C SER A 101 1.50 -16.03 1.83
N ILE A 102 0.97 -16.17 3.06
CA ILE A 102 1.72 -16.77 4.17
C ILE A 102 2.02 -18.24 3.88
N ALA A 103 1.04 -18.98 3.36
CA ALA A 103 1.24 -20.37 2.97
C ALA A 103 2.31 -20.53 1.89
N LEU A 104 2.37 -19.62 0.91
CA LEU A 104 3.41 -19.63 -0.14
C LEU A 104 4.80 -19.31 0.40
N ILE A 105 4.94 -18.39 1.36
CA ILE A 105 6.23 -18.13 2.03
C ILE A 105 6.68 -19.38 2.79
N LEU A 106 5.79 -20.02 3.53
CA LEU A 106 6.11 -21.26 4.23
C LEU A 106 6.51 -22.36 3.25
N GLY A 107 5.80 -22.50 2.13
CA GLY A 107 6.15 -23.41 1.04
C GLY A 107 7.54 -23.14 0.48
N ALA A 108 7.86 -21.88 0.18
CA ALA A 108 9.19 -21.48 -0.28
C ALA A 108 10.27 -21.85 0.74
N LEU A 109 10.06 -21.56 2.03
CA LEU A 109 11.00 -21.91 3.09
C LEU A 109 11.20 -23.42 3.21
N THR A 110 10.12 -24.21 3.14
CA THR A 110 10.24 -25.68 3.17
C THR A 110 11.03 -26.20 1.98
N LEU A 111 10.84 -25.63 0.78
CA LEU A 111 11.62 -26.01 -0.40
C LEU A 111 13.10 -25.70 -0.19
N VAL A 112 13.45 -24.47 0.22
CA VAL A 112 14.85 -24.10 0.51
C VAL A 112 15.49 -25.01 1.56
N LEU A 113 14.75 -25.43 2.58
CA LEU A 113 15.27 -26.28 3.66
C LEU A 113 15.38 -27.76 3.28
N THR A 114 14.70 -28.20 2.21
CA THR A 114 14.64 -29.62 1.79
C THR A 114 15.45 -29.91 0.54
N THR A 115 15.82 -28.88 -0.23
CA THR A 115 16.78 -28.94 -1.35
C THR A 115 18.20 -28.62 -0.87
#